data_AF-A0A6V8K117-F1
#
_entry.id   AF-A0A6V8K117-F1
#
_cell.length_a   1.000
_cell.length_b   1.000
_cell.length_c   1.000
_cell.angle_alpha   90.00
_cell.angle_beta   90.00
_cell.angle_gamma   90.00
#
_symmetry.space_group_name_H-M   'P 1'
#
loop_
_entity.id
_entity.type
_entity.pdbx_description
1 polymer ?
#
loop_
_entity_poly.entity_id
_entity_poly.type
_entity_poly.pdbx_seq_one_letter_code
_entity_poly.pdbx_strand_id
1 'polypeptide(L)'
;MTRHRGLTEQAADAAIDSACRLLRLPTIRSQFPDLAESASREQMTYRGFLAELLMAECDDRARRRSERRIKAAAFPRDKPLRAFDFDANSNEPFSCAQQSGG
;
A
#
# COMPACT_ATOMS: atom_id res chain seq x y z
N MET A 1 33.99 -2.47 10.60
CA MET A 1 34.19 -2.89 9.20
C MET A 1 33.55 -4.26 9.02
N THR A 2 32.27 -4.29 8.64
CA THR A 2 31.55 -5.53 8.41
C THR A 2 32.13 -6.18 7.16
N ARG A 3 32.80 -7.32 7.33
CA ARG A 3 33.41 -8.05 6.22
C ARG A 3 32.28 -8.53 5.31
N HIS A 4 32.20 -7.97 4.09
CA HIS A 4 31.33 -8.44 3.00
C HIS A 4 31.80 -9.80 2.43
N ARG A 5 32.45 -10.63 3.25
CA ARG A 5 33.14 -11.84 2.80
C ARG A 5 32.11 -12.92 2.50
N GLY A 6 31.66 -12.95 1.25
CA GLY A 6 31.02 -14.09 0.61
C GLY A 6 29.64 -14.44 1.15
N LEU A 7 28.70 -13.48 1.18
CA LEU A 7 27.30 -13.90 1.09
C LEU A 7 27.09 -14.39 -0.34
N THR A 8 26.84 -15.68 -0.51
CA THR A 8 26.35 -16.21 -1.79
C THR A 8 24.99 -15.59 -2.08
N GLU A 9 24.60 -15.45 -3.35
CA GLU A 9 23.26 -14.95 -3.72
C GLU A 9 22.16 -15.77 -3.01
N GLN A 10 22.32 -17.10 -2.97
CA GLN A 10 21.41 -17.99 -2.24
C GLN A 10 21.31 -17.67 -0.73
N ALA A 11 22.42 -17.29 -0.08
CA ALA A 11 22.40 -16.88 1.32
C ALA A 11 21.75 -15.49 1.49
N ALA A 12 21.91 -14.60 0.51
CA ALA A 12 21.23 -13.31 0.48
C ALA A 12 19.72 -13.48 0.34
N ASP A 13 19.27 -14.35 -0.56
CA ASP A 13 17.85 -14.64 -0.77
C ASP A 13 17.19 -15.23 0.48
N ALA A 14 17.86 -16.18 1.14
CA ALA A 14 17.39 -16.73 2.40
C ALA A 14 17.32 -15.68 3.52
N ALA A 15 18.31 -14.77 3.58
CA ALA A 15 18.30 -13.66 4.53
C ALA A 15 17.15 -12.69 4.24
N ILE A 16 16.87 -12.39 2.97
CA ILE A 16 15.76 -11.54 2.54
C ILE A 16 14.41 -12.20 2.91
N ASP A 17 14.20 -13.48 2.62
CA ASP A 17 12.96 -14.19 2.96
C ASP A 17 12.71 -14.17 4.47
N SER A 18 13.72 -14.52 5.27
CA SER A 18 13.62 -14.52 6.73
C SER A 18 13.33 -13.12 7.30
N ALA A 19 14.01 -12.09 6.81
CA ALA A 19 13.76 -10.70 7.20
C ALA A 19 12.33 -10.26 6.82
N CYS A 20 11.86 -10.61 5.62
CA CYS A 20 10.50 -10.27 5.19
C CYS A 20 9.43 -10.96 6.04
N ARG A 21 9.66 -12.18 6.52
CA ARG A 21 8.77 -12.83 7.49
C ARG A 21 8.74 -12.09 8.82
N LEU A 22 9.90 -11.76 9.36
CA LEU A 22 10.04 -11.06 10.65
C LEU A 22 9.37 -9.69 10.62
N LEU A 23 9.59 -8.93 9.56
CA LEU A 23 9.07 -7.57 9.38
C LEU A 23 7.64 -7.56 8.79
N ARG A 24 7.09 -8.74 8.49
CA ARG A 24 5.77 -8.92 7.87
C ARG A 24 5.64 -8.11 6.58
N LEU A 25 6.60 -8.25 5.66
CA LEU A 25 6.64 -7.61 4.34
C LEU A 25 6.19 -8.62 3.26
N PRO A 26 4.88 -8.94 3.14
CA PRO A 26 4.42 -9.99 2.24
C PRO A 26 4.63 -9.68 0.76
N THR A 27 4.53 -8.41 0.36
CA THR A 27 4.58 -7.99 -1.04
C THR A 27 6.02 -8.06 -1.54
N ILE A 28 6.96 -7.49 -0.76
CA ILE A 28 8.40 -7.62 -1.03
C ILE A 28 8.79 -9.10 -1.10
N ARG A 29 8.38 -9.92 -0.11
CA ARG A 29 8.71 -11.36 -0.12
C ARG A 29 8.29 -12.07 -1.40
N SER A 30 7.11 -11.73 -1.94
CA SER A 30 6.61 -12.35 -3.18
C SER A 30 7.24 -11.80 -4.45
N GLN A 31 7.65 -10.53 -4.46
CA GLN A 31 8.04 -9.84 -5.70
C GLN A 31 9.55 -9.66 -5.85
N PHE A 32 10.33 -9.74 -4.77
CA PHE A 32 11.77 -9.47 -4.81
C PHE A 32 12.56 -10.25 -5.88
N PRO A 33 12.28 -11.54 -6.17
CA PRO A 33 13.09 -12.30 -7.13
C PRO A 33 12.94 -11.71 -8.53
N ASP A 34 11.69 -11.53 -8.98
CA ASP A 34 11.36 -11.00 -10.30
C ASP A 34 11.84 -9.55 -10.46
N LEU A 35 11.72 -8.75 -9.40
CA LEU A 35 12.19 -7.36 -9.37
C LEU A 35 13.72 -7.27 -9.39
N ALA A 36 14.43 -8.19 -8.74
CA ALA A 36 15.90 -8.24 -8.76
C ALA A 36 16.42 -8.63 -10.15
N GLU A 37 15.79 -9.61 -10.80
CA GLU A 37 16.09 -9.99 -12.18
C GLU A 37 15.82 -8.84 -13.16
N SER A 38 14.68 -8.17 -13.01
CA SER A 38 14.30 -7.03 -13.84
C SER A 38 15.25 -5.85 -13.63
N ALA A 39 15.60 -5.52 -12.37
CA ALA A 39 16.57 -4.46 -12.06
C ALA A 39 17.96 -4.76 -12.64
N SER A 40 18.39 -6.01 -12.65
CA SER A 40 19.65 -6.44 -13.28
C SER A 40 19.60 -6.24 -14.80
N ARG A 41 18.52 -6.66 -15.45
CA ARG A 41 18.31 -6.51 -16.90
C ARG A 41 18.20 -5.05 -17.34
N GLU A 42 17.51 -4.23 -16.55
CA GLU A 42 17.23 -2.82 -16.86
C GLU A 42 18.32 -1.87 -16.35
N GLN A 43 19.40 -2.41 -15.76
CA GLN A 43 20.49 -1.65 -15.16
C GLN A 43 19.98 -0.61 -14.14
N MET A 44 18.97 -0.98 -13.37
CA MET A 44 18.40 -0.08 -12.39
C MET A 44 19.39 0.18 -11.25
N THR A 45 19.45 1.43 -10.80
CA THR A 45 20.29 1.79 -9.66
C THR A 45 19.82 1.07 -8.40
N TYR A 46 20.75 0.74 -7.48
CA TYR A 46 20.40 0.13 -6.19
C TYR A 46 19.35 0.93 -5.40
N ARG A 47 19.40 2.27 -5.50
CA ARG A 47 18.42 3.16 -4.87
C ARG A 47 17.04 3.06 -5.53
N GLY A 48 17.00 2.94 -6.86
CA GLY A 48 15.76 2.75 -7.62
C GLY A 48 15.10 1.41 -7.27
N PHE A 49 15.88 0.32 -7.29
CA PHE A 49 15.43 -1.01 -6.87
C PHE A 49 14.81 -1.03 -5.49
N LEU A 50 15.50 -0.45 -4.51
CA LEU A 50 14.98 -0.38 -3.15
C LEU A 50 13.72 0.48 -3.06
N ALA A 51 13.67 1.61 -3.77
CA ALA A 51 12.49 2.47 -3.78
C ALA A 51 11.27 1.75 -4.38
N GLU A 52 11.43 1.05 -5.49
CA GLU A 52 10.35 0.33 -6.16
C GLU A 52 9.76 -0.78 -5.27
N LEU A 53 10.62 -1.59 -4.64
CA LEU A 53 10.17 -2.62 -3.68
C LEU A 53 9.39 -2.03 -2.51
N LEU A 54 9.87 -0.93 -1.93
CA LEU A 54 9.21 -0.27 -0.80
C LEU A 54 7.89 0.39 -1.19
N MET A 55 7.82 0.97 -2.39
CA MET A 55 6.58 1.55 -2.91
C MET A 55 5.54 0.46 -3.17
N ALA A 56 5.90 -0.66 -3.80
CA ALA A 56 5.01 -1.79 -4.03
C ALA A 56 4.38 -2.31 -2.72
N GLU A 57 5.18 -2.45 -1.66
CA GLU A 57 4.70 -2.83 -0.33
C GLU A 57 3.74 -1.79 0.27
N CYS A 58 4.07 -0.50 0.16
CA CYS A 58 3.22 0.58 0.65
C CYS A 58 1.86 0.61 -0.05
N ASP A 59 1.86 0.49 -1.38
CA ASP A 59 0.67 0.55 -2.21
C ASP A 59 -0.27 -0.63 -1.92
N ASP A 60 0.29 -1.84 -1.84
CA ASP A 60 -0.47 -3.04 -1.55
C ASP A 60 -1.05 -3.03 -0.11
N ARG A 61 -0.33 -2.44 0.86
CA ARG A 61 -0.86 -2.18 2.22
C ARG A 61 -1.98 -1.14 2.21
N ALA A 62 -1.81 -0.05 1.47
CA ALA A 62 -2.81 1.00 1.36
C ALA A 62 -4.10 0.45 0.76
N ARG A 63 -3.99 -0.36 -0.30
CA ARG A 63 -5.09 -1.07 -0.95
C ARG A 63 -5.83 -1.99 0.01
N ARG A 64 -5.13 -2.92 0.69
CA ARG A 64 -5.74 -3.83 1.68
C ARG A 64 -6.41 -3.09 2.83
N ARG A 65 -5.79 -2.00 3.31
CA ARG A 65 -6.36 -1.15 4.37
C ARG A 65 -7.66 -0.49 3.89
N SER A 66 -7.69 -0.01 2.65
CA SER A 66 -8.88 0.58 2.04
C SER A 66 -10.01 -0.45 1.93
N GLU A 67 -9.75 -1.62 1.33
CA GLU A 67 -10.71 -2.71 1.19
C GLU A 67 -11.29 -3.16 2.53
N ARG A 68 -10.45 -3.29 3.56
CA ARG A 68 -10.91 -3.65 4.91
C ARG A 68 -11.81 -2.58 5.52
N ARG A 69 -11.49 -1.29 5.34
CA ARG A 69 -12.34 -0.19 5.83
C ARG A 69 -13.69 -0.17 5.12
N ILE A 70 -13.72 -0.38 3.81
CA ILE A 70 -14.97 -0.47 3.04
C ILE A 70 -15.84 -1.62 3.56
N LYS A 71 -15.25 -2.81 3.74
CA LYS A 71 -15.96 -3.98 4.28
C LYS A 71 -16.45 -3.74 5.72
N ALA A 72 -15.63 -3.13 6.57
CA ALA A 72 -15.95 -2.87 7.97
C ALA A 72 -17.01 -1.77 8.15
N ALA A 73 -17.09 -0.81 7.22
CA ALA A 73 -18.09 0.26 7.27
C ALA A 73 -19.52 -0.22 7.01
N ALA A 74 -19.70 -1.47 6.55
CA ALA A 74 -21.01 -2.08 6.26
C ALA A 74 -21.94 -1.14 5.47
N PHE A 75 -21.38 -0.43 4.48
CA PHE A 75 -22.13 0.54 3.70
C PHE A 75 -23.40 -0.12 3.14
N PRO A 76 -24.58 0.50 3.31
CA PRO A 76 -25.79 0.05 2.63
C PRO A 76 -25.49 -0.06 1.13
N ARG A 77 -25.72 -1.24 0.54
CA ARG A 77 -25.39 -1.53 -0.86
C ARG A 77 -25.97 -0.46 -1.78
N ASP A 78 -25.13 0.06 -2.67
CA ASP A 78 -25.40 0.89 -3.85
C ASP A 78 -26.60 1.85 -3.75
N LYS A 79 -26.63 2.73 -2.75
CA LYS A 79 -27.26 4.03 -2.96
C LYS A 79 -26.22 4.96 -3.59
N PRO A 80 -26.26 5.24 -4.91
CA PRO A 80 -25.42 6.29 -5.47
C PRO A 80 -25.73 7.60 -4.72
N LEU A 81 -24.73 8.47 -4.54
CA LEU A 81 -24.92 9.76 -3.85
C LEU A 81 -26.09 10.59 -4.42
N ARG A 82 -26.43 10.38 -5.69
CA ARG A 82 -27.58 11.03 -6.37
C ARG A 82 -28.95 10.54 -5.89
N ALA A 83 -29.02 9.34 -5.33
CA ALA A 83 -30.22 8.77 -4.70
C ALA A 83 -30.23 8.99 -3.18
N PHE A 84 -29.28 9.77 -2.66
CA PHE A 84 -29.30 10.20 -1.27
C PHE A 84 -30.31 11.34 -1.15
N ASP A 85 -31.43 11.05 -0.50
CA ASP A 85 -32.49 12.01 -0.21
C ASP A 85 -32.09 12.81 1.04
N PHE A 86 -31.59 14.02 0.83
CA PHE A 86 -31.18 14.93 1.92
C PHE A 86 -32.38 15.51 2.68
N ASP A 87 -33.58 15.43 2.11
CA ASP A 87 -34.81 15.97 2.70
C ASP A 87 -35.47 14.98 3.67
N ALA A 88 -35.08 13.70 3.65
CA ALA A 88 -35.61 12.65 4.52
C ALA A 88 -35.07 12.68 5.97
N ASN A 89 -34.16 13.60 6.31
CA ASN A 89 -33.53 13.68 7.62
C ASN A 89 -34.17 14.83 8.44
N SER A 90 -35.31 14.58 9.09
CA SER A 90 -36.11 15.62 9.75
C SER A 90 -35.63 16.09 11.14
N ASN A 91 -34.34 15.97 11.47
CA ASN A 91 -33.87 16.27 12.82
C ASN A 91 -32.57 17.13 12.80
N GLU A 92 -32.78 18.46 12.85
CA GLU A 92 -31.89 19.54 13.33
C GLU A 92 -30.73 20.04 12.43
N PRO A 93 -30.40 21.35 12.49
CA PRO A 93 -29.79 22.09 11.38
C PRO A 93 -28.25 22.07 11.43
N PHE A 94 -27.62 21.52 10.40
CA PHE A 94 -26.22 21.88 10.09
C PHE A 94 -26.24 23.10 9.15
N SER A 95 -26.16 24.29 9.75
CA SER A 95 -25.87 25.52 9.01
C SER A 95 -24.48 25.41 8.38
N CYS A 96 -24.43 25.02 7.10
CA CYS A 96 -23.27 25.20 6.22
C CYS A 96 -23.53 26.27 5.15
N ALA A 97 -24.59 27.07 5.30
CA ALA A 97 -24.88 28.21 4.45
C ALA A 97 -24.66 29.50 5.23
N GLN A 98 -23.40 29.95 5.29
CA GLN A 98 -22.97 31.36 5.26
C GLN A 98 -21.46 31.45 5.53
N GLN A 99 -20.65 31.31 4.48
CA GLN A 99 -19.60 32.31 4.21
C GLN A 99 -19.73 32.70 2.74
N SER A 100 -20.41 33.83 2.60
CA SER A 100 -20.62 34.67 1.44
C SER A 100 -19.32 34.98 0.70
N GLY A 101 -19.44 35.12 -0.62
CA GLY A 101 -18.35 35.55 -1.48
C GLY A 101 -17.80 36.94 -1.16
N GLY A 102 -16.59 37.13 -1.64
CA GLY A 102 -16.13 38.32 -2.36
C GLY A 102 -15.64 37.86 -3.72
#